data_AF-A0A8T7ETF6-F1
#
_entry.id   AF-A0A8T7ETF6-F1
#
_cell.length_a   1.000
_cell.length_b   1.000
_cell.length_c   1.000
_cell.angle_alpha   90.00
_cell.angle_beta   90.00
_cell.angle_gamma   90.00
#
_symmetry.space_group_name_H-M   'P 1'
#
loop_
_entity.id
_entity.type
_entity.pdbx_description
1 polymer ?
#
loop_
_entity_poly.entity_id
_entity_poly.type
_entity_poly.pdbx_seq_one_letter_code
_entity_poly.pdbx_strand_id
1 'polypeptide(L)' 'MTPTGTWLSPHTGATYPAGWQIVIMGEGGFTFAVTPLQADQELHDSTPAYWEGAVALSGDVTGYGYAELTGYAAAMTDRF' A
#
# COMPACT_ATOMS: atom_id res chain seq x y z
N MET A 1 6.76 9.75 -1.00
CA MET A 1 6.19 8.92 0.08
C MET A 1 7.29 8.04 0.65
N THR A 2 7.18 7.67 1.92
CA THR A 2 8.17 6.82 2.61
C THR A 2 7.45 5.68 3.31
N PRO A 3 7.78 4.39 3.05
CA PRO A 3 7.21 3.27 3.79
C PRO A 3 7.53 3.35 5.28
N THR A 4 6.58 2.99 6.13
CA THR A 4 6.75 2.95 7.60
C THR A 4 6.71 1.53 8.17
N GLY A 5 6.33 0.55 7.35
CA GLY A 5 6.29 -0.85 7.71
C GLY A 5 6.19 -1.75 6.49
N THR A 6 6.26 -3.06 6.72
CA THR A 6 6.05 -4.08 5.70
C THR A 6 5.19 -5.22 6.25
N TRP A 7 4.54 -5.93 5.34
CA TRP A 7 3.81 -7.15 5.61
C TRP A 7 4.28 -8.24 4.64
N LEU A 8 4.63 -9.40 5.19
CA LEU A 8 4.98 -10.59 4.42
C LEU A 8 3.71 -11.41 4.19
N SER A 9 3.36 -11.62 2.94
CA SER A 9 2.25 -12.48 2.57
C SER A 9 2.54 -13.94 2.93
N PRO A 10 1.64 -14.61 3.68
CA PRO A 10 1.72 -16.05 3.86
C PRO A 10 1.24 -16.85 2.63
N HIS A 11 0.59 -16.20 1.66
CA HIS A 11 -0.02 -16.85 0.49
C HIS A 11 0.95 -16.92 -0.69
N THR A 12 1.65 -15.83 -0.98
CA THR A 12 2.55 -15.72 -2.15
C THR A 12 4.02 -15.55 -1.77
N GLY A 13 4.32 -15.28 -0.49
CA GLY A 13 5.67 -14.94 -0.03
C GLY A 13 6.12 -13.53 -0.41
N ALA A 14 5.27 -12.73 -1.04
CA ALA A 14 5.56 -11.34 -1.38
C ALA A 14 5.68 -10.46 -0.13
N THR A 15 6.60 -9.49 -0.14
CA THR A 15 6.70 -8.49 0.92
C THR A 15 6.15 -7.16 0.42
N TYR A 16 5.01 -6.75 0.96
CA TYR A 16 4.34 -5.50 0.63
C TYR A 16 4.70 -4.40 1.65
N PRO A 17 4.89 -3.14 1.23
CA PRO A 17 4.85 -2.02 2.15
C PRO A 17 3.49 -1.95 2.87
N ALA A 18 3.51 -1.78 4.18
CA ALA A 18 2.33 -1.81 5.04
C ALA A 18 2.25 -0.54 5.89
N GLY A 19 2.06 0.59 5.21
CA GLY A 19 2.00 1.92 5.82
C GLY A 19 2.99 2.89 5.19
N TRP A 20 2.59 4.17 5.16
CA TRP A 20 3.36 5.22 4.50
C TRP A 20 3.23 6.56 5.23
N GLN A 21 4.32 7.32 5.23
CA GLN A 21 4.27 8.76 5.40
C GLN A 21 4.20 9.42 4.02
N ILE A 22 3.16 10.22 3.78
CA ILE A 22 2.97 10.99 2.56
C ILE A 22 3.18 12.47 2.88
N VAL A 23 3.93 13.14 2.00
CA VAL A 23 4.16 14.58 2.01
C VAL A 23 3.77 15.10 0.64
N ILE A 24 2.81 16.02 0.60
CA ILE A 24 2.44 16.76 -0.59
C ILE A 24 3.14 18.11 -0.52
N MET A 25 4.00 18.38 -1.50
CA MET A 25 4.79 19.61 -1.57
C MET A 25 4.08 20.68 -2.39
N GLY A 26 4.31 21.96 -2.08
CA GLY A 26 3.72 23.11 -2.77
C GLY A 26 3.06 24.10 -1.81
N GLU A 27 2.40 25.11 -2.36
CA GLU A 27 1.60 26.03 -1.57
C GLU A 27 0.43 25.27 -0.92
N GLY A 28 0.27 25.40 0.40
CA GLY A 28 -0.69 24.60 1.15
C GLY A 28 -0.32 23.12 1.26
N GLY A 29 0.97 22.77 1.14
CA GLY A 29 1.46 21.39 1.32
C GLY A 29 1.09 20.81 2.70
N PHE A 30 0.90 19.50 2.74
CA PHE A 30 0.42 18.79 3.92
C PHE A 30 1.05 17.40 4.04
N THR A 31 1.08 16.90 5.27
CA THR A 31 1.73 15.65 5.65
C THR A 31 0.74 14.76 6.40
N PHE A 32 0.61 13.51 5.96
CA PHE A 32 -0.32 12.57 6.57
C PHE A 32 0.22 11.14 6.51
N ALA A 33 -0.12 10.37 7.53
CA ALA A 33 0.18 8.95 7.61
C ALA A 33 -0.97 8.14 7.01
N VAL A 34 -0.62 7.08 6.29
CA VAL A 34 -1.53 6.09 5.72
C VAL A 34 -1.24 4.75 6.38
N THR A 35 -2.23 4.17 7.06
CA THR A 35 -2.08 2.90 7.79
C THR A 35 -3.11 1.89 7.28
N PRO A 36 -2.69 0.67 6.88
CA PRO A 36 -3.63 -0.40 6.54
C PRO A 36 -4.59 -0.71 7.68
N LEU A 37 -5.88 -0.88 7.38
CA LEU A 37 -6.86 -1.33 8.37
C LEU A 37 -6.68 -2.81 8.73
N GLN A 38 -6.15 -3.59 7.79
CA GLN A 38 -5.77 -4.99 7.97
C GLN A 38 -4.49 -5.26 7.17
N ALA A 39 -3.64 -6.14 7.69
CA ALA A 39 -2.37 -6.48 7.04
C ALA A 39 -2.58 -7.37 5.82
N ASP A 40 -3.40 -8.42 5.97
CA ASP A 40 -3.73 -9.37 4.91
C ASP A 40 -4.94 -8.90 4.10
N GLN A 41 -4.66 -8.19 3.02
CA GLN A 41 -5.63 -7.75 2.01
C GLN A 41 -5.08 -8.09 0.61
N GLU A 42 -4.39 -9.21 0.50
CA GLU A 42 -3.85 -9.69 -0.76
C GLU A 42 -4.89 -10.47 -1.57
N LEU A 43 -5.09 -10.06 -2.81
CA LEU A 43 -5.75 -10.83 -3.84
C LEU A 43 -4.73 -11.79 -4.46
N HIS A 44 -4.50 -12.93 -3.81
CA HIS A 44 -3.49 -13.91 -4.23
C HIS A 44 -3.96 -14.85 -5.35
N ASP A 45 -5.28 -15.00 -5.55
CA ASP A 45 -5.86 -15.86 -6.60
C ASP A 45 -5.91 -15.18 -7.98
N SER A 46 -5.39 -13.95 -8.11
CA SER A 46 -5.24 -13.25 -9.37
C SER A 46 -3.84 -13.45 -9.95
N THR A 47 -3.70 -13.25 -11.26
CA THR A 47 -2.39 -13.19 -11.91
C THR A 47 -2.26 -11.83 -12.61
N PRO A 48 -1.41 -10.90 -12.12
CA PRO A 48 -0.52 -11.06 -10.97
C PRO A 48 -1.32 -10.97 -9.67
N ALA A 49 -0.70 -11.36 -8.55
CA ALA A 49 -1.27 -11.05 -7.23
C ALA A 49 -1.21 -9.54 -6.98
N TYR A 50 -2.27 -9.01 -6.36
CA TYR A 50 -2.34 -7.61 -5.93
C TYR A 50 -2.51 -7.57 -4.41
N TRP A 51 -1.99 -6.53 -3.78
CA TRP A 51 -2.47 -6.16 -2.45
C TRP A 51 -3.40 -4.98 -2.63
N GLU A 52 -4.64 -5.14 -2.23
CA GLU A 52 -5.69 -4.15 -2.44
C GLU A 52 -6.43 -3.93 -1.13
N GLY A 53 -6.06 -2.87 -0.41
CA GLY A 53 -6.46 -2.74 0.98
C GLY A 53 -7.01 -1.39 1.36
N ALA A 54 -8.03 -1.43 2.22
CA ALA A 54 -8.54 -0.27 2.91
C ALA A 54 -7.50 0.28 3.89
N VAL A 55 -7.38 1.61 3.93
CA VAL A 55 -6.40 2.34 4.74
C VAL A 55 -7.07 3.47 5.53
N ALA A 56 -6.54 3.77 6.72
CA ALA A 56 -6.86 4.98 7.47
C ALA A 56 -5.82 6.07 7.22
N LEU A 57 -6.28 7.32 7.16
CA LEU A 57 -5.47 8.52 7.02
C LEU A 57 -5.49 9.30 8.34
N SER A 58 -4.33 9.81 8.75
CA SER A 58 -4.20 10.65 9.95
C SER A 58 -3.11 11.70 9.78
N GLY A 59 -3.21 12.80 10.55
CA GLY A 59 -2.33 13.97 10.43
C GLY A 59 -3.11 15.15 9.86
N ASP A 60 -2.50 15.88 8.93
CA ASP A 60 -3.13 17.05 8.30
C ASP A 60 -4.39 16.67 7.48
N VAL A 61 -4.49 15.39 7.07
CA VAL A 61 -5.68 14.80 6.44
C VAL A 61 -6.12 13.61 7.29
N THR A 62 -7.43 13.53 7.56
CA THR A 62 -8.05 12.41 8.26
C THR A 62 -9.13 11.79 7.40
N GLY A 63 -9.30 10.47 7.50
CA GLY A 63 -10.33 9.75 6.75
C GLY A 63 -9.94 8.31 6.43
N TYR A 64 -10.58 7.77 5.41
CA TYR A 64 -10.32 6.42 4.90
C TYR A 64 -10.07 6.47 3.40
N GLY A 65 -9.33 5.49 2.89
CA GLY A 65 -9.02 5.36 1.48
C GLY A 65 -8.72 3.92 1.09
N TYR A 66 -8.12 3.75 -0.07
CA TYR A 66 -7.71 2.46 -0.61
C TYR A 66 -6.31 2.57 -1.22
N ALA A 67 -5.50 1.52 -1.06
CA ALA A 67 -4.21 1.42 -1.71
C ALA A 67 -4.11 0.10 -2.47
N GLU A 68 -3.62 0.18 -3.70
CA GLU A 68 -3.34 -0.96 -4.57
C GLU A 68 -1.82 -1.07 -4.76
N LEU A 69 -1.29 -2.27 -4.58
CA LEU A 69 0.12 -2.61 -4.77
C LEU A 69 0.21 -3.82 -5.69
N THR A 70 1.05 -3.71 -6.71
CA THR A 70 1.28 -4.77 -7.70
C THR A 70 2.78 -4.97 -7.93
N GLY A 71 3.16 -6.10 -8.51
CA GLY A 71 4.55 -6.42 -8.86
C GLY A 71 5.43 -6.93 -7.71
N TYR A 72 4.86 -7.23 -6.54
CA TYR A 72 5.61 -7.72 -5.37
C TYR A 72 5.71 -9.25 -5.29
N ALA A 73 4.76 -9.98 -5.86
CA ALA A 73 4.79 -11.45 -5.90
C ALA A 73 5.55 -12.01 -7.11
N ALA A 74 5.52 -11.29 -8.23
CA ALA A 74 6.27 -11.63 -9.44
C ALA A 74 6.55 -10.37 -10.26
N ALA A 75 7.65 -10.37 -11.00
CA ALA A 75 7.99 -9.29 -11.91
C ALA A 75 6.91 -9.14 -13.00
N MET A 76 6.55 -7.90 -13.33
CA MET A 76 5.52 -7.60 -14.34
C MET A 76 6.04 -7.64 -15.79
N THR A 77 7.20 -8.26 -16.03
CA THR A 77 8.07 -8.01 -17.19
C THR A 77 7.45 -8.29 -18.57
N ASP A 78 6.35 -9.03 -18.68
CA ASP A 78 5.75 -9.39 -19.98
C ASP A 78 4.25 -9.02 -20.10
N ARG A 79 3.81 -7.92 -19.46
CA ARG A 79 2.38 -7.51 -19.46
C ARG A 79 2.01 -6.31 -20.33
N PHE A 80 2.95 -5.75 -21.10
CA PHE A 80 2.70 -4.69 -22.09
C PHE A 80 3.55 -4.88 -23.34
#